data_AF-A0A561PN73-F1
#
_entry.id   AF-A0A561PN73-F1
#
_cell.length_a   1.000
_cell.length_b   1.000
_cell.length_c   1.000
_cell.angle_alpha   90.00
_cell.angle_beta   90.00
_cell.angle_gamma   90.00
#
_symmetry.space_group_name_H-M   'P 1'
#
loop_
_entity.id
_entity.type
_entity.pdbx_description
1 polymer ?
#
loop_
_entity_poly.entity_id
_entity_poly.type
_entity_poly.pdbx_seq_one_letter_code
_entity_poly.pdbx_strand_id
1 'polypeptide(L)' 'MKKNKSYDAVAEARKIKEKLSVKYWGHPDQLMKDLKAVRKRYSLRLKAAK' A
#
# COMPACT_ATOMS: atom_id res chain seq x y z
N MET A 1 -25.29 -14.34 -19.29
CA MET A 1 -23.93 -14.64 -19.80
C MET A 1 -23.00 -13.52 -19.39
N LYS A 2 -21.78 -13.86 -18.93
CA LYS A 2 -20.60 -12.99 -18.73
C LYS A 2 -20.52 -12.29 -17.37
N LYS A 3 -19.46 -12.40 -16.57
CA LYS A 3 -18.16 -13.09 -16.65
C LYS A 3 -17.70 -13.16 -15.20
N ASN A 4 -17.25 -14.31 -14.71
CA ASN A 4 -16.29 -14.36 -13.60
C ASN A 4 -15.13 -13.46 -14.03
N LYS A 5 -15.13 -12.18 -13.63
CA LYS A 5 -14.04 -11.28 -13.97
C LYS A 5 -12.86 -11.81 -13.19
N SER A 6 -11.95 -12.45 -13.90
CA SER A 6 -10.60 -12.77 -13.44
C SER A 6 -10.07 -11.57 -12.66
N TYR A 7 -9.42 -11.83 -11.53
CA TYR A 7 -8.80 -10.80 -10.71
C TYR A 7 -7.97 -9.86 -11.59
N ASP A 8 -8.38 -8.60 -11.65
CA ASP A 8 -7.70 -7.58 -12.43
C ASP A 8 -6.71 -6.84 -11.53
N ALA A 9 -5.48 -7.36 -11.50
CA ALA A 9 -4.38 -6.79 -10.74
C ALA A 9 -4.11 -5.32 -11.12
N VAL A 10 -4.36 -4.94 -12.37
CA VAL A 10 -4.11 -3.57 -12.87
C VAL A 10 -5.18 -2.62 -12.34
N ALA A 11 -6.45 -3.04 -12.35
CA ALA A 11 -7.53 -2.26 -11.78
C ALA A 11 -7.32 -2.01 -10.27
N GLU A 12 -6.86 -3.02 -9.53
CA GLU A 12 -6.55 -2.86 -8.10
C GLU A 12 -5.34 -1.95 -7.86
N ALA A 13 -4.27 -2.10 -8.64
CA ALA A 13 -3.12 -1.21 -8.56
C ALA A 13 -3.50 0.26 -8.81
N ARG A 14 -4.41 0.52 -9.77
CA ARG A 14 -4.92 1.86 -10.05
C ARG A 14 -5.68 2.44 -8.85
N LYS A 15 -6.59 1.66 -8.26
CA LYS A 15 -7.34 2.07 -7.05
C LYS A 15 -6.40 2.36 -5.87
N ILE A 16 -5.38 1.53 -5.67
CA ILE A 16 -4.39 1.73 -4.61
C ILE A 16 -3.62 3.03 -4.85
N LYS A 17 -3.14 3.24 -6.07
CA LYS A 17 -2.44 4.48 -6.45
C LYS A 17 -3.30 5.71 -6.19
N GLU A 18 -4.56 5.71 -6.64
CA GLU A 18 -5.47 6.84 -6.42
C GLU A 18 -5.67 7.14 -4.93
N LYS A 19 -5.92 6.11 -4.10
CA LYS A 19 -6.06 6.28 -2.64
C LYS A 19 -4.80 6.85 -2.01
N LEU A 20 -3.62 6.37 -2.39
CA LEU A 20 -2.34 6.87 -1.87
C LEU A 20 -2.09 8.31 -2.33
N SER A 21 -2.36 8.62 -3.60
CA SER A 21 -2.25 9.97 -4.13
C SER A 21 -3.12 10.94 -3.34
N VAL A 22 -4.41 10.63 -3.12
CA VAL A 22 -5.31 11.48 -2.33
C VAL A 22 -4.80 11.64 -0.89
N LYS A 23 -4.36 10.55 -0.25
CA LYS A 23 -3.92 10.57 1.14
C LYS A 23 -2.66 11.41 1.37
N TYR A 24 -1.74 11.44 0.41
CA TYR A 24 -0.43 12.08 0.58
C TYR A 24 -0.22 13.30 -0.31
N TRP A 25 -1.24 13.72 -1.07
CA TRP A 25 -1.17 14.92 -1.89
C TRP A 25 -0.86 16.15 -1.02
N GLY A 26 0.22 16.87 -1.34
CA GLY A 26 0.66 18.02 -0.54
C GLY A 26 1.23 17.66 0.85
N HIS A 27 1.33 16.38 1.20
CA HIS A 27 1.77 15.92 2.53
C HIS A 27 2.88 14.85 2.46
N PRO A 28 4.05 15.17 1.86
CA PRO A 28 5.17 14.22 1.74
C PRO A 28 5.71 13.77 3.10
N ASP A 29 5.63 14.61 4.13
CA ASP A 29 6.08 14.26 5.48
C ASP A 29 5.22 13.15 6.11
N GLN A 30 3.91 13.17 5.84
CA GLN A 30 3.01 12.13 6.31
C GLN A 30 3.33 10.79 5.66
N LEU A 31 3.64 10.79 4.36
CA LEU A 31 4.11 9.59 3.65
C LEU A 31 5.40 9.05 4.28
N MET A 32 6.37 9.91 4.56
CA MET A 32 7.65 9.51 5.15
C MET A 32 7.46 8.92 6.57
N LYS A 33 6.58 9.50 7.39
CA LYS A 33 6.26 8.96 8.73
C LYS A 33 5.63 7.57 8.65
N ASP A 34 4.66 7.40 7.76
CA ASP A 34 3.96 6.12 7.58
C ASP A 34 4.92 5.03 7.06
N LEU A 35 5.77 5.35 6.09
CA LEU A 35 6.80 4.44 5.59
C LEU A 35 7.78 4.00 6.68
N LYS A 36 8.25 4.93 7.54
CA LYS A 36 9.12 4.59 8.67
C LYS A 36 8.43 3.65 9.67
N ALA A 37 7.15 3.88 9.96
CA ALA A 37 6.37 3.02 10.85
C ALA A 37 6.19 1.60 10.28
N VAL A 38 5.94 1.48 8.96
CA VAL A 38 5.86 0.19 8.28
C VAL A 38 7.20 -0.53 8.32
N ARG A 39 8.31 0.16 8.00
CA ARG A 39 9.66 -0.42 8.06
C ARG A 39 9.98 -0.99 9.44
N LYS A 40 9.67 -0.26 10.52
CA LYS A 40 9.87 -0.74 11.89
C LYS A 40 9.08 -2.02 12.16
N ARG A 41 7.78 -2.03 11.83
CA ARG A 41 6.92 -3.22 12.00
C ARG A 41 7.43 -4.43 11.22
N TYR A 42 7.86 -4.23 9.98
CA TYR A 42 8.41 -5.30 9.15
C TYR A 42 9.73 -5.85 9.73
N SER A 43 10.62 -4.97 10.17
CA SER A 43 11.87 -5.37 10.85
C SER A 43 11.61 -6.20 12.11
N LEU A 44 10.62 -5.83 12.91
CA LEU A 44 10.23 -6.60 14.10
C LEU A 44 9.69 -7.98 13.71
N ARG A 45 8.84 -8.06 12.68
CA ARG A 45 8.34 -9.36 12.16
C ARG A 45 9.46 -10.26 11.66
N LEU A 46 10.42 -9.70 10.91
CA LEU A 46 11.58 -10.46 10.44
C LEU A 46 12.44 -11.00 11.58
N LYS A 47 12.62 -10.21 12.66
CA LYS A 47 13.34 -10.66 13.85
C LYS A 47 12.58 -11.75 14.62
N ALA A 48 11.25 -11.69 14.65
CA ALA A 48 10.41 -12.69 15.33
C ALA A 48 10.23 -13.99 14.53
N ALA A 49 10.45 -13.94 13.21
CA ALA A 49 10.36 -15.10 12.32
C ALA A 49 11.70 -15.86 12.18
N LYS A 50 12.74 -15.43 12.91
CA LYS A 50 14.08 -16.00 12.91
C LYS A 50 14.34 -16.65 14.26
#